data_AF-A0A9X4AW74-F1
#
_entry.id   AF-A0A9X4AW74-F1
#
_cell.length_a   1.000
_cell.length_b   1.000
_cell.length_c   1.000
_cell.angle_alpha   90.00
_cell.angle_beta   90.00
_cell.angle_gamma   90.00
#
_symmetry.space_group_name_H-M   'P 1'
#
loop_
_entity.id
_entity.type
_entity.pdbx_description
1 polymer ?
#
loop_
_entity_poly.entity_id
_entity_poly.type
_entity_poly.pdbx_seq_one_letter_code
_entity_poly.pdbx_strand_id
1 'polypeptide(L)'
;MPSPEKPQPCSFCEKRAATNTYTRAGRTIEVCATCLDRLEVQEALEYKTLDTIELMKSERYDEALAQVDAFAKANRHRDHDGWMARSIAAERAYILYAAGRYEEALQASEAEAQLGFENITYRWSYGLGKARTLQALGRHREALEAFEEAFSHQEPKFLAHAAYYFDVLVELSEDLGQPVDEKWRRVAEAVAEDFAVEMPVRDSLGESMRALAEMTREMPSKAEREWRATHGGGAGGDAL
;
A
#
# COMPACT_ATOMS: atom_id res chain seq x y z
N MET A 1 -26.81 -38.58 20.58
CA MET A 1 -26.87 -37.52 19.57
C MET A 1 -25.57 -36.76 19.64
N PRO A 2 -24.80 -36.60 18.54
CA PRO A 2 -23.66 -35.71 18.56
C PRO A 2 -24.14 -34.31 18.95
N SER A 3 -23.40 -33.64 19.82
CA SER A 3 -23.67 -32.24 20.19
C SER A 3 -23.66 -31.40 18.90
N PRO A 4 -24.56 -30.43 18.71
CA PRO A 4 -24.50 -29.56 17.53
C PRO A 4 -23.13 -28.88 17.52
N GLU A 5 -22.37 -29.14 16.46
CA GLU A 5 -21.07 -28.53 16.24
C GLU A 5 -21.25 -27.02 16.26
N LYS A 6 -20.47 -26.31 17.08
CA LYS A 6 -20.54 -24.85 17.12
C LYS A 6 -20.21 -24.33 15.72
N PRO A 7 -21.02 -23.41 15.16
CA PRO A 7 -20.75 -22.88 13.83
C PRO A 7 -19.36 -22.23 13.82
N GLN A 8 -18.56 -22.61 12.81
CA GLN A 8 -17.21 -22.10 12.66
C GLN A 8 -17.23 -20.57 12.46
N PRO A 9 -16.29 -19.81 13.03
CA PRO A 9 -16.18 -18.39 12.76
C PRO A 9 -15.75 -18.14 11.30
N CYS A 10 -16.24 -17.05 10.73
CA CYS A 10 -15.81 -16.55 9.42
C CYS A 10 -14.30 -16.34 9.42
N SER A 11 -13.59 -17.01 8.51
CA SER A 11 -12.13 -16.93 8.39
C SER A 11 -11.62 -15.55 7.96
N PHE A 12 -12.50 -14.67 7.49
CA PHE A 12 -12.12 -13.31 7.07
C PHE A 12 -12.26 -12.29 8.19
N CYS A 13 -13.42 -12.22 8.85
CA CYS A 13 -13.69 -11.17 9.84
C CYS A 13 -13.65 -11.65 11.29
N GLU A 14 -13.69 -12.96 11.52
CA GLU A 14 -13.75 -13.61 12.84
C GLU A 14 -14.93 -13.18 13.75
N LYS A 15 -15.80 -12.29 13.26
CA LYS A 15 -16.90 -11.66 14.02
C LYS A 15 -18.25 -12.35 13.85
N ARG A 16 -18.42 -13.15 12.80
CA ARG A 16 -19.70 -13.78 12.42
C ARG A 16 -19.48 -15.26 12.13
N ALA A 17 -20.54 -16.07 12.24
CA ALA A 17 -20.51 -17.45 11.79
C ALA A 17 -20.26 -17.52 10.28
N ALA A 18 -19.45 -18.49 9.85
CA ALA A 18 -19.33 -18.82 8.45
C ALA A 18 -20.65 -19.42 7.92
N THR A 19 -21.08 -18.94 6.77
CA THR A 19 -22.34 -19.37 6.12
C THR A 19 -22.17 -19.65 4.64
N ASN A 20 -21.00 -19.32 4.08
CA ASN A 20 -20.67 -19.45 2.66
C ASN A 20 -19.20 -19.88 2.52
N THR A 21 -18.81 -20.24 1.31
CA THR A 21 -17.41 -20.46 0.92
C THR A 21 -16.98 -19.41 -0.09
N TYR A 22 -15.71 -19.02 -0.04
CA TYR A 22 -15.06 -18.16 -1.03
C TYR A 22 -13.82 -18.87 -1.55
N THR A 23 -13.68 -18.95 -2.87
CA THR A 23 -12.55 -19.62 -3.53
C THR A 23 -11.83 -18.66 -4.45
N ARG A 24 -10.52 -18.47 -4.22
CA ARG A 24 -9.66 -17.67 -5.09
C ARG A 24 -8.29 -18.33 -5.23
N ALA A 25 -7.78 -18.40 -6.46
CA ALA A 25 -6.47 -18.98 -6.79
C ALA A 25 -6.23 -20.37 -6.15
N GLY A 26 -7.25 -21.24 -6.19
CA GLY A 26 -7.17 -22.60 -5.64
C GLY A 26 -7.24 -22.72 -4.12
N ARG A 27 -7.38 -21.61 -3.38
CA ARG A 27 -7.61 -21.60 -1.94
C ARG A 27 -9.08 -21.33 -1.64
N THR A 28 -9.68 -22.17 -0.80
CA THR A 28 -11.06 -22.03 -0.35
C THR A 28 -11.09 -21.73 1.15
N ILE A 29 -11.85 -20.70 1.53
CA ILE A 29 -12.07 -20.30 2.92
C ILE A 29 -13.57 -20.24 3.22
N GLU A 30 -13.93 -20.43 4.49
CA GLU A 30 -15.30 -20.31 4.96
C GLU A 30 -15.57 -18.88 5.47
N VAL A 31 -16.60 -18.22 4.94
CA VAL A 31 -16.88 -16.81 5.21
C VAL A 31 -18.35 -16.57 5.53
N CYS A 32 -18.65 -15.49 6.25
CA CYS A 32 -20.02 -15.02 6.41
C CYS A 32 -20.52 -14.31 5.15
N ALA A 33 -21.85 -14.20 4.98
CA ALA A 33 -22.45 -13.58 3.80
C ALA A 33 -21.94 -12.15 3.50
N THR A 34 -21.77 -11.31 4.53
CA THR A 34 -21.22 -9.94 4.36
C THR A 34 -19.78 -9.95 3.85
N CYS A 35 -18.97 -10.91 4.29
CA CYS A 35 -17.57 -11.01 3.85
C CYS A 35 -17.47 -11.61 2.45
N LEU A 36 -18.36 -12.53 2.08
CA LEU A 36 -18.48 -12.98 0.70
C LEU A 36 -18.78 -11.79 -0.22
N ASP A 37 -19.80 -10.99 0.13
CA ASP A 37 -20.21 -9.83 -0.64
C ASP A 37 -19.05 -8.82 -0.85
N ARG A 38 -18.31 -8.53 0.24
CA ARG A 38 -17.12 -7.68 0.19
C ARG A 38 -16.00 -8.26 -0.66
N LEU A 39 -15.70 -9.56 -0.54
CA LEU A 39 -14.61 -10.23 -1.28
C LEU A 39 -14.89 -10.31 -2.78
N GLU A 40 -16.15 -10.54 -3.16
CA GLU A 40 -16.58 -10.51 -4.56
C GLU A 40 -16.44 -9.11 -5.17
N VAL A 41 -16.80 -8.05 -4.44
CA VAL A 41 -16.58 -6.67 -4.89
C VAL A 41 -15.09 -6.38 -5.03
N GLN A 42 -14.26 -6.86 -4.09
CA GLN A 42 -12.82 -6.69 -4.19
C GLN A 42 -12.26 -7.34 -5.44
N GLU A 43 -12.60 -8.60 -5.68
CA GLU A 43 -12.15 -9.32 -6.86
C GLU A 43 -12.63 -8.66 -8.15
N ALA A 44 -13.89 -8.21 -8.20
CA ALA A 44 -14.41 -7.48 -9.35
C ALA A 44 -13.67 -6.15 -9.59
N LEU A 45 -13.29 -5.42 -8.53
CA LEU A 45 -12.50 -4.19 -8.66
C LEU A 45 -11.10 -4.51 -9.20
N GLU A 46 -10.42 -5.50 -8.64
CA GLU A 46 -9.06 -5.87 -9.07
C GLU A 46 -8.98 -6.26 -10.55
N TYR A 47 -9.97 -7.00 -11.07
CA TYR A 47 -10.07 -7.23 -12.52
C TYR A 47 -10.31 -5.94 -13.29
N LYS A 48 -11.16 -5.05 -12.77
CA LYS A 48 -11.48 -3.78 -13.40
C LYS A 48 -10.27 -2.83 -13.44
N THR A 49 -9.40 -2.88 -12.44
CA THR A 49 -8.16 -2.10 -12.37
C THR A 49 -7.24 -2.41 -13.56
N LEU A 50 -7.24 -3.65 -14.09
CA LEU A 50 -6.46 -4.00 -15.28
C LEU A 50 -6.92 -3.21 -16.52
N ASP A 51 -8.24 -3.10 -16.72
CA ASP A 51 -8.82 -2.27 -17.78
C ASP A 51 -8.48 -0.78 -17.56
N THR A 52 -8.57 -0.31 -16.31
CA THR A 52 -8.23 1.08 -15.93
C THR A 52 -6.78 1.39 -16.28
N ILE A 53 -5.85 0.48 -16.00
CA ILE A 53 -4.42 0.62 -16.35
C ILE A 53 -4.24 0.74 -17.86
N GLU A 54 -4.97 -0.04 -18.66
CA GLU A 54 -4.88 0.02 -20.12
C GLU A 54 -5.38 1.37 -20.67
N LEU A 55 -6.47 1.90 -20.11
CA LEU A 55 -6.94 3.24 -20.43
C LEU A 55 -5.89 4.30 -20.08
N MET A 56 -5.27 4.20 -18.91
CA MET A 56 -4.22 5.15 -18.49
C MET A 56 -2.99 5.10 -19.39
N LYS A 57 -2.55 3.91 -19.83
CA LYS A 57 -1.45 3.75 -20.79
C LYS A 57 -1.76 4.37 -22.15
N SER A 58 -3.03 4.38 -22.52
CA SER A 58 -3.52 5.03 -23.74
C SER A 58 -3.87 6.52 -23.53
N GLU A 59 -3.51 7.10 -22.39
CA GLU A 59 -3.82 8.50 -21.99
C GLU A 59 -5.33 8.83 -21.97
N ARG A 60 -6.19 7.81 -21.89
CA ARG A 60 -7.66 7.95 -21.82
C ARG A 60 -8.12 8.13 -20.38
N TYR A 61 -7.61 9.16 -19.73
CA TYR A 61 -7.78 9.37 -18.28
C TYR A 61 -9.22 9.64 -17.85
N ASP A 62 -9.99 10.41 -18.62
CA ASP A 62 -11.40 10.69 -18.29
C ASP A 62 -12.26 9.42 -18.37
N GLU A 63 -11.92 8.50 -19.28
CA GLU A 63 -12.60 7.22 -19.38
C GLU A 63 -12.22 6.29 -18.22
N ALA A 64 -10.96 6.29 -17.80
CA ALA A 64 -10.52 5.60 -16.59
C ALA A 64 -11.25 6.12 -15.35
N LEU A 65 -11.39 7.45 -15.20
CA LEU A 65 -12.16 8.06 -14.11
C LEU A 65 -13.64 7.68 -14.16
N ALA A 66 -14.26 7.76 -15.34
CA ALA A 66 -15.67 7.38 -15.51
C ALA A 66 -15.90 5.90 -15.18
N GLN A 67 -14.93 5.03 -15.48
CA GLN A 67 -14.99 3.60 -15.18
C GLN A 67 -14.98 3.32 -13.68
N VAL A 68 -14.04 3.91 -12.93
CA VAL A 68 -13.95 3.71 -11.48
C VAL A 68 -15.15 4.32 -10.76
N ASP A 69 -15.64 5.48 -11.22
CA ASP A 69 -16.84 6.12 -10.68
C ASP A 69 -18.11 5.29 -10.94
N ALA A 70 -18.24 4.70 -12.14
CA ALA A 70 -19.34 3.81 -12.47
C ALA A 70 -19.32 2.54 -11.61
N PHE A 71 -18.13 1.95 -11.40
CA PHE A 71 -17.95 0.80 -10.53
C PHE A 71 -18.39 1.11 -9.09
N ALA A 72 -17.92 2.23 -8.53
CA ALA A 72 -18.27 2.67 -7.20
C ALA A 72 -19.78 2.89 -7.06
N LYS A 73 -20.40 3.58 -8.02
CA LYS A 73 -21.84 3.86 -8.00
C LYS A 73 -22.69 2.59 -8.01
N ALA A 74 -22.29 1.60 -8.82
CA ALA A 74 -22.99 0.32 -8.93
C ALA A 74 -22.89 -0.52 -7.64
N ASN A 75 -21.72 -0.48 -6.99
CA ASN A 75 -21.42 -1.35 -5.85
C ASN A 75 -21.53 -0.67 -4.48
N ARG A 76 -21.86 0.63 -4.39
CA ARG A 76 -21.92 1.39 -3.10
C ARG A 76 -22.71 0.74 -1.97
N HIS A 77 -23.74 -0.04 -2.29
CA HIS A 77 -24.59 -0.71 -1.31
C HIS A 77 -23.96 -1.98 -0.71
N ARG A 78 -22.86 -2.45 -1.32
CA ARG A 78 -22.06 -3.62 -0.92
C ARG A 78 -20.81 -3.22 -0.13
N ASP A 79 -20.57 -1.92 0.09
CA ASP A 79 -19.40 -1.41 0.81
C ASP A 79 -19.64 -1.40 2.32
N HIS A 80 -19.51 -2.57 2.94
CA HIS A 80 -19.87 -2.78 4.35
C HIS A 80 -18.88 -2.20 5.35
N ASP A 81 -17.62 -2.00 4.96
CA ASP A 81 -16.51 -1.56 5.81
C ASP A 81 -15.75 -0.34 5.26
N GLY A 82 -16.27 0.27 4.19
CA GLY A 82 -15.67 1.43 3.52
C GLY A 82 -14.42 1.08 2.70
N TRP A 83 -14.08 -0.21 2.56
CA TRP A 83 -12.91 -0.63 1.78
C TRP A 83 -13.02 -0.14 0.34
N MET A 84 -14.19 -0.28 -0.28
CA MET A 84 -14.34 0.10 -1.68
C MET A 84 -14.23 1.62 -1.84
N ALA A 85 -14.87 2.41 -0.97
CA ALA A 85 -14.75 3.86 -1.03
C ALA A 85 -13.28 4.33 -0.94
N ARG A 86 -12.49 3.73 -0.04
CA ARG A 86 -11.05 4.02 0.09
C ARG A 86 -10.27 3.62 -1.17
N SER A 87 -10.48 2.41 -1.68
CA SER A 87 -9.81 1.94 -2.89
C SER A 87 -10.12 2.81 -4.12
N ILE A 88 -11.38 3.21 -4.30
CA ILE A 88 -11.77 4.08 -5.41
C ILE A 88 -11.16 5.49 -5.26
N ALA A 89 -11.10 6.03 -4.05
CA ALA A 89 -10.45 7.32 -3.81
C ALA A 89 -8.96 7.28 -4.17
N ALA A 90 -8.26 6.22 -3.78
CA ALA A 90 -6.85 5.99 -4.14
C ALA A 90 -6.66 5.84 -5.66
N GLU A 91 -7.51 5.05 -6.34
CA GLU A 91 -7.46 4.90 -7.81
C GLU A 91 -7.70 6.24 -8.52
N ARG A 92 -8.69 7.02 -8.08
CA ARG A 92 -8.95 8.35 -8.63
C ARG A 92 -7.76 9.28 -8.47
N ALA A 93 -7.16 9.34 -7.29
CA ALA A 93 -5.97 10.16 -7.04
C ALA A 93 -4.83 9.78 -7.99
N TYR A 94 -4.59 8.47 -8.17
CA TYR A 94 -3.57 7.98 -9.09
C TYR A 94 -3.86 8.33 -10.56
N ILE A 95 -5.10 8.14 -11.03
CA ILE A 95 -5.49 8.48 -12.41
C ILE A 95 -5.34 9.98 -12.66
N LEU A 96 -5.78 10.84 -11.73
CA LEU A 96 -5.68 12.29 -11.84
C LEU A 96 -4.22 12.75 -11.83
N TYR A 97 -3.38 12.15 -10.99
CA TYR A 97 -1.94 12.41 -10.98
C TYR A 97 -1.30 12.06 -12.34
N ALA A 98 -1.60 10.87 -12.87
CA ALA A 98 -1.09 10.44 -14.17
C ALA A 98 -1.57 11.34 -15.33
N ALA A 99 -2.77 11.90 -15.22
CA ALA A 99 -3.33 12.87 -16.17
C ALA A 99 -2.72 14.27 -16.05
N GLY A 100 -1.79 14.51 -15.12
CA GLY A 100 -1.24 15.85 -14.84
C GLY A 100 -2.22 16.80 -14.13
N ARG A 101 -3.36 16.29 -13.63
CA ARG A 101 -4.41 17.06 -12.94
C ARG A 101 -4.12 17.10 -11.44
N TYR A 102 -2.97 17.65 -11.08
CA TYR A 102 -2.40 17.49 -9.72
C TYR A 102 -3.25 18.12 -8.61
N GLU A 103 -3.90 19.26 -8.83
CA GLU A 103 -4.80 19.84 -7.82
C GLU A 103 -6.00 18.92 -7.53
N GLU A 104 -6.58 18.32 -8.56
CA GLU A 104 -7.69 17.36 -8.39
C GLU A 104 -7.20 16.06 -7.74
N ALA A 105 -5.98 15.61 -8.07
CA ALA A 105 -5.35 14.46 -7.44
C ALA A 105 -5.11 14.69 -5.94
N LEU A 106 -4.74 15.91 -5.56
CA LEU A 106 -4.56 16.30 -4.16
C LEU A 106 -5.89 16.29 -3.42
N GLN A 107 -6.95 16.86 -4.01
CA GLN A 107 -8.31 16.82 -3.44
C GLN A 107 -8.82 15.38 -3.27
N ALA A 108 -8.56 14.50 -4.25
CA ALA A 108 -8.92 13.09 -4.17
C ALA A 108 -8.15 12.36 -3.05
N SER A 109 -6.85 12.63 -2.91
CA SER A 109 -6.02 12.10 -1.82
C SER A 109 -6.54 12.57 -0.45
N GLU A 110 -6.91 13.85 -0.31
CA GLU A 110 -7.45 14.37 0.95
C GLU A 110 -8.79 13.74 1.32
N ALA A 111 -9.64 13.45 0.32
CA ALA A 111 -10.87 12.70 0.53
C ALA A 111 -10.60 11.24 0.99
N GLU A 112 -9.58 10.58 0.43
CA GLU A 112 -9.12 9.26 0.89
C GLU A 112 -8.75 9.29 2.37
N ALA A 113 -7.95 10.28 2.79
CA ALA A 113 -7.51 10.41 4.18
C ALA A 113 -8.68 10.57 5.17
N GLN A 114 -9.76 11.25 4.76
CA GLN A 114 -10.97 11.41 5.57
C GLN A 114 -11.73 10.09 5.79
N LEU A 115 -11.56 9.11 4.89
CA LEU A 115 -12.14 7.76 5.01
C LEU A 115 -11.32 6.85 5.95
N GLY A 116 -10.13 7.30 6.35
CA GLY A 116 -9.20 6.56 7.21
C GLY A 116 -8.39 5.50 6.45
N PHE A 117 -7.49 4.83 7.18
CA PHE A 117 -6.64 3.77 6.64
C PHE A 117 -6.87 2.47 7.40
N GLU A 118 -7.04 1.37 6.68
CA GLU A 118 -7.25 0.05 7.28
C GLU A 118 -5.99 -0.49 7.95
N ASN A 119 -4.83 -0.19 7.36
CA ASN A 119 -3.53 -0.60 7.87
C ASN A 119 -2.46 0.42 7.45
N ILE A 120 -1.25 0.23 7.96
CA ILE A 120 -0.15 1.16 7.71
C ILE A 120 0.30 1.18 6.25
N THR A 121 0.20 0.07 5.52
CA THR A 121 0.58 0.01 4.09
C THR A 121 -0.27 0.94 3.24
N TYR A 122 -1.58 1.01 3.52
CA TYR A 122 -2.47 1.98 2.87
C TYR A 122 -2.10 3.42 3.25
N ARG A 123 -1.82 3.68 4.53
CA ARG A 123 -1.37 5.01 4.98
C ARG A 123 -0.08 5.46 4.30
N TRP A 124 0.89 4.57 4.12
CA TRP A 124 2.14 4.85 3.41
C TRP A 124 1.94 5.10 1.93
N SER A 125 1.08 4.30 1.28
CA SER A 125 0.73 4.48 -0.13
C SER A 125 0.09 5.85 -0.36
N TYR A 126 -0.86 6.24 0.51
CA TYR A 126 -1.44 7.59 0.53
C TYR A 126 -0.38 8.67 0.72
N GLY A 127 0.49 8.53 1.72
CA GLY A 127 1.55 9.50 2.02
C GLY A 127 2.48 9.74 0.84
N LEU A 128 2.90 8.66 0.18
CA LEU A 128 3.70 8.70 -1.03
C LEU A 128 2.96 9.38 -2.18
N GLY A 129 1.70 9.01 -2.42
CA GLY A 129 0.87 9.60 -3.48
C GLY A 129 0.67 11.10 -3.29
N LYS A 130 0.34 11.51 -2.06
CA LYS A 130 0.18 12.92 -1.68
C LYS A 130 1.50 13.69 -1.82
N ALA A 131 2.61 13.14 -1.33
CA ALA A 131 3.92 13.77 -1.44
C ALA A 131 4.31 14.02 -2.91
N ARG A 132 4.19 13.00 -3.78
CA ARG A 132 4.46 13.15 -5.22
C ARG A 132 3.56 14.18 -5.89
N THR A 133 2.28 14.19 -5.52
CA THR A 133 1.32 15.18 -6.04
C THR A 133 1.70 16.60 -5.64
N LEU A 134 2.07 16.82 -4.38
CA LEU A 134 2.54 18.11 -3.87
C LEU A 134 3.87 18.53 -4.52
N GLN A 135 4.78 17.58 -4.73
CA GLN A 135 6.04 17.82 -5.42
C GLN A 135 5.81 18.26 -6.88
N ALA A 136 4.90 17.61 -7.59
CA ALA A 136 4.50 18.00 -8.95
C ALA A 136 3.84 19.40 -9.02
N LEU A 137 3.24 19.85 -7.92
CA LEU A 137 2.73 21.22 -7.74
C LEU A 137 3.81 22.24 -7.31
N GLY A 138 5.07 21.81 -7.12
CA GLY A 138 6.16 22.64 -6.60
C GLY A 138 6.06 22.95 -5.10
N ARG A 139 5.19 22.26 -4.37
CA ARG A 139 4.96 22.43 -2.92
C ARG A 139 5.87 21.51 -2.11
N HIS A 140 7.18 21.59 -2.35
CA HIS A 140 8.17 20.64 -1.83
C HIS A 140 8.18 20.50 -0.29
N ARG A 141 7.96 21.59 0.45
CA ARG A 141 7.92 21.53 1.92
C ARG A 141 6.75 20.69 2.41
N GLU A 142 5.57 20.93 1.84
CA GLU A 142 4.36 20.19 2.18
C GLU A 142 4.45 18.72 1.71
N ALA A 143 5.14 18.47 0.60
CA ALA A 143 5.41 17.12 0.13
C ALA A 143 6.24 16.32 1.15
N LEU A 144 7.33 16.91 1.64
CA LEU A 144 8.14 16.30 2.69
C LEU A 144 7.31 16.10 3.96
N GLU A 145 6.60 17.12 4.44
CA GLU A 145 5.74 17.01 5.64
C GLU A 145 4.70 15.89 5.52
N ALA A 146 4.02 15.78 4.38
CA ALA A 146 3.02 14.74 4.13
C ALA A 146 3.65 13.33 4.12
N PHE A 147 4.83 13.20 3.52
CA PHE A 147 5.60 11.96 3.59
C PHE A 147 5.96 11.63 5.04
N GLU A 148 6.58 12.54 5.77
CA GLU A 148 7.00 12.29 7.15
C GLU A 148 5.82 11.97 8.08
N GLU A 149 4.67 12.61 7.91
CA GLU A 149 3.46 12.32 8.68
C GLU A 149 2.96 10.89 8.43
N ALA A 150 2.86 10.48 7.15
CA ALA A 150 2.41 9.13 6.79
C ALA A 150 3.35 8.05 7.31
N PHE A 151 4.67 8.30 7.26
CA PHE A 151 5.73 7.36 7.63
C PHE A 151 6.19 7.48 9.10
N SER A 152 5.59 8.38 9.89
CA SER A 152 5.91 8.57 11.32
C SER A 152 5.60 7.36 12.20
N HIS A 153 4.68 6.49 11.77
CA HIS A 153 4.30 5.28 12.49
C HIS A 153 5.30 4.16 12.19
N GLN A 154 6.23 3.95 13.12
CA GLN A 154 7.29 2.94 13.03
C GLN A 154 6.83 1.62 13.64
N GLU A 155 6.03 0.85 12.90
CA GLU A 155 5.71 -0.52 13.29
C GLU A 155 6.82 -1.48 12.85
N PRO A 156 7.47 -2.23 13.78
CA PRO A 156 8.65 -3.05 13.47
C PRO A 156 8.47 -4.00 12.29
N LYS A 157 7.31 -4.64 12.18
CA LYS A 157 7.00 -5.59 11.09
C LYS A 157 6.99 -4.97 9.69
N PHE A 158 6.92 -3.64 9.58
CA PHE A 158 6.92 -2.94 8.30
C PHE A 158 8.24 -2.20 8.04
N LEU A 159 9.20 -2.22 8.98
CA LEU A 159 10.48 -1.53 8.81
C LEU A 159 11.21 -1.96 7.54
N ALA A 160 11.23 -3.25 7.21
CA ALA A 160 11.84 -3.73 5.97
C ALA A 160 11.30 -3.01 4.71
N HIS A 161 10.01 -2.70 4.70
CA HIS A 161 9.37 -1.98 3.59
C HIS A 161 9.72 -0.48 3.59
N ALA A 162 10.17 0.10 4.72
CA ALA A 162 10.60 1.50 4.78
C ALA A 162 11.79 1.78 3.86
N ALA A 163 12.67 0.79 3.65
CA ALA A 163 13.83 0.89 2.75
C ALA A 163 13.43 1.31 1.32
N TYR A 164 12.28 0.82 0.83
CA TYR A 164 11.76 1.15 -0.49
C TYR A 164 11.45 2.65 -0.67
N TYR A 165 11.22 3.37 0.43
CA TYR A 165 10.84 4.77 0.41
C TYR A 165 11.99 5.72 0.78
N PHE A 166 13.19 5.20 1.06
CA PHE A 166 14.34 6.03 1.40
C PHE A 166 14.75 6.95 0.26
N ASP A 167 14.75 6.47 -0.99
CA ASP A 167 15.06 7.31 -2.15
C ASP A 167 14.13 8.52 -2.25
N VAL A 168 12.83 8.32 -1.97
CA VAL A 168 11.82 9.39 -1.98
C VAL A 168 12.07 10.41 -0.88
N LEU A 169 12.36 9.96 0.35
CA LEU A 169 12.68 10.87 1.45
C LEU A 169 13.91 11.75 1.13
N VAL A 170 14.94 11.15 0.53
CA VAL A 170 16.16 11.85 0.15
C VAL A 170 15.86 12.86 -0.96
N GLU A 171 15.13 12.45 -1.99
CA GLU A 171 14.68 13.32 -3.08
C GLU A 171 13.89 14.52 -2.55
N LEU A 172 12.90 14.31 -1.69
CA LEU A 172 12.10 15.39 -1.09
C LEU A 172 12.93 16.35 -0.23
N SER A 173 14.01 15.86 0.40
CA SER A 173 14.93 16.70 1.16
C SER A 173 15.85 17.51 0.24
N GLU A 174 16.34 16.89 -0.84
CA GLU A 174 17.17 17.54 -1.87
C GLU A 174 16.40 18.64 -2.62
N ASP A 175 15.12 18.43 -2.91
CA ASP A 175 14.21 19.43 -3.48
C ASP A 175 14.12 20.72 -2.63
N LEU A 176 14.34 20.59 -1.32
CA LEU A 176 14.38 21.72 -0.37
C LEU A 176 15.80 22.26 -0.14
N GLY A 177 16.82 21.67 -0.75
CA GLY A 177 18.22 22.01 -0.55
C GLY A 177 18.72 21.73 0.87
N GLN A 178 18.12 20.74 1.56
CA GLN A 178 18.46 20.38 2.94
C GLN A 178 18.86 18.90 3.04
N PRO A 179 19.69 18.53 4.02
CA PRO A 179 19.96 17.12 4.29
C PRO A 179 18.71 16.44 4.87
N VAL A 180 18.65 15.11 4.73
CA VAL A 180 17.67 14.29 5.47
C VAL A 180 17.82 14.54 6.97
N ASP A 181 16.71 14.79 7.64
CA ASP A 181 16.67 15.02 9.09
C ASP A 181 17.19 13.81 9.87
N GLU A 182 18.03 14.07 10.87
CA GLU A 182 18.69 13.06 11.70
C GLU A 182 17.71 12.13 12.44
N LYS A 183 16.45 12.54 12.63
CA LYS A 183 15.39 11.67 13.19
C LYS A 183 15.20 10.38 12.39
N TRP A 184 15.55 10.39 11.10
CA TRP A 184 15.47 9.23 10.22
C TRP A 184 16.61 8.22 10.39
N ARG A 185 17.71 8.57 11.09
CA ARG A 185 18.81 7.63 11.34
C ARG A 185 18.33 6.37 12.03
N ARG A 186 17.49 6.50 13.06
CA ARG A 186 16.94 5.35 13.80
C ARG A 186 16.15 4.42 12.90
N VAL A 187 15.45 4.95 11.90
CA VAL A 187 14.72 4.13 10.92
C VAL A 187 15.70 3.37 10.03
N ALA A 188 16.72 4.05 9.53
CA ALA A 188 17.75 3.42 8.70
C ALA A 188 18.51 2.32 9.45
N GLU A 189 18.88 2.56 10.70
CA GLU A 189 19.53 1.56 11.57
C GLU A 189 18.61 0.35 11.81
N ALA A 190 17.33 0.58 12.08
CA ALA A 190 16.38 -0.50 12.30
C ALA A 190 16.10 -1.33 11.02
N VAL A 191 16.16 -0.69 9.85
CA VAL A 191 16.14 -1.38 8.55
C VAL A 191 17.39 -2.25 8.38
N ALA A 192 18.57 -1.70 8.65
CA ALA A 192 19.82 -2.46 8.57
C ALA A 192 19.80 -3.69 9.50
N GLU A 193 19.29 -3.53 10.73
CA GLU A 193 19.09 -4.63 11.66
C GLU A 193 18.13 -5.71 11.11
N ASP A 194 16.99 -5.31 10.53
CA ASP A 194 16.03 -6.28 9.94
C ASP A 194 16.66 -7.10 8.81
N PHE A 195 17.46 -6.47 7.96
CA PHE A 195 18.19 -7.15 6.89
C PHE A 195 19.48 -7.86 7.36
N ALA A 196 19.84 -7.75 8.64
CA ALA A 196 21.08 -8.27 9.22
C ALA A 196 22.34 -7.79 8.48
N VAL A 197 22.37 -6.50 8.15
CA VAL A 197 23.48 -5.80 7.48
C VAL A 197 23.99 -4.67 8.35
N GLU A 198 25.25 -4.28 8.15
CA GLU A 198 25.77 -3.06 8.77
C GLU A 198 25.22 -1.82 8.06
N MET A 199 24.90 -0.77 8.82
CA MET A 199 24.48 0.51 8.24
C MET A 199 25.64 1.10 7.42
N PRO A 200 25.46 1.34 6.11
CA PRO A 200 26.48 2.01 5.30
C PRO A 200 26.78 3.40 5.85
N VAL A 201 28.05 3.78 5.89
CA VAL A 201 28.49 5.12 6.29
C VAL A 201 28.97 5.87 5.05
N ARG A 202 28.27 6.93 4.68
CA ARG A 202 28.57 7.83 3.55
C ARG A 202 28.70 9.28 4.03
N ASP A 203 28.87 10.22 3.10
CA ASP A 203 29.13 11.63 3.44
C ASP A 203 27.90 12.32 4.04
N SER A 204 26.70 11.80 3.76
CA SER A 204 25.45 12.23 4.38
C SER A 204 24.57 11.05 4.82
N LEU A 205 23.60 11.34 5.72
CA LEU A 205 22.58 10.36 6.08
C LEU A 205 21.76 9.93 4.85
N GLY A 206 21.43 10.85 3.95
CA GLY A 206 20.68 10.53 2.74
C GLY A 206 21.43 9.54 1.83
N GLU A 207 22.72 9.76 1.58
CA GLU A 207 23.55 8.82 0.81
C GLU A 207 23.67 7.46 1.49
N SER A 208 23.78 7.46 2.82
CA SER A 208 23.83 6.24 3.63
C SER A 208 22.53 5.44 3.51
N MET A 209 21.38 6.13 3.50
CA MET A 209 20.06 5.53 3.30
C MET A 209 19.86 5.00 1.88
N ARG A 210 20.29 5.72 0.84
CA ARG A 210 20.26 5.22 -0.55
C ARG A 210 21.10 3.95 -0.72
N ALA A 211 22.33 3.95 -0.18
CA ALA A 211 23.21 2.79 -0.21
C ALA A 211 22.60 1.59 0.54
N LEU A 212 21.92 1.83 1.67
CA LEU A 212 21.22 0.78 2.39
C LEU A 212 20.06 0.23 1.56
N ALA A 213 19.23 1.09 0.95
CA ALA A 213 18.10 0.69 0.12
C ALA A 213 18.53 -0.12 -1.11
N GLU A 214 19.65 0.26 -1.75
CA GLU A 214 20.23 -0.50 -2.85
C GLU A 214 20.70 -1.88 -2.40
N MET A 215 21.44 -1.94 -1.29
CA MET A 215 21.98 -3.18 -0.75
C MET A 215 20.88 -4.18 -0.36
N THR A 216 19.78 -3.70 0.20
CA THR A 216 18.70 -4.56 0.71
C THR A 216 17.63 -4.90 -0.32
N ARG A 217 17.66 -4.29 -1.52
CA ARG A 217 16.62 -4.42 -2.56
C ARG A 217 16.27 -5.85 -2.93
N GLU A 218 17.25 -6.74 -3.00
CA GLU A 218 17.08 -8.15 -3.39
C GLU A 218 17.29 -9.12 -2.21
N MET A 219 17.46 -8.59 -1.00
CA MET A 219 17.68 -9.39 0.20
C MET A 219 16.34 -9.78 0.82
N PRO A 220 16.20 -11.00 1.37
CA PRO A 220 15.03 -11.32 2.18
C PRO A 220 15.10 -10.60 3.52
N SER A 221 14.02 -9.92 3.90
CA SER A 221 13.79 -9.35 5.24
C SER A 221 13.82 -10.41 6.33
N LYS A 222 13.89 -10.00 7.61
CA LYS A 222 13.85 -10.94 8.74
C LYS A 222 12.61 -11.84 8.69
N ALA A 223 11.44 -11.25 8.47
CA ALA A 223 10.17 -11.97 8.39
C ALA A 223 10.17 -13.00 7.24
N GLU A 224 10.75 -12.67 6.09
CA GLU A 224 10.86 -13.60 4.97
C GLU A 224 11.84 -14.74 5.27
N ARG A 225 12.97 -14.45 5.93
CA ARG A 225 13.92 -15.49 6.36
C ARG A 225 13.27 -16.46 7.34
N GLU A 226 12.52 -15.95 8.32
CA GLU A 226 11.76 -16.76 9.30
C GLU A 226 10.66 -17.59 8.63
N TRP A 227 9.93 -17.00 7.68
CA TRP A 227 8.91 -17.72 6.91
C TRP A 227 9.52 -18.84 6.06
N ARG A 228 10.63 -18.57 5.35
CA ARG A 228 11.36 -19.58 4.56
C ARG A 228 11.93 -20.70 5.42
N ALA A 229 12.41 -20.40 6.62
CA ALA A 229 12.92 -21.39 7.57
C ALA A 229 11.81 -22.31 8.11
N THR A 230 10.59 -21.79 8.28
CA THR A 230 9.43 -22.54 8.81
C THR A 230 8.66 -23.30 7.74
N HIS A 231 8.66 -22.84 6.48
CA HIS A 231 7.85 -23.41 5.40
C HIS A 231 8.67 -24.07 4.26
N GLY A 232 10.00 -24.13 4.38
CA GLY A 232 10.90 -24.84 3.46
C GLY A 232 11.19 -24.06 2.18
N GLY A 233 12.39 -23.48 2.10
CA GLY A 233 12.89 -22.78 0.91
C GLY A 233 13.08 -23.71 -0.29
N GLY A 234 12.13 -23.70 -1.22
CA GLY A 234 12.34 -24.10 -2.61
C GLY A 234 12.50 -22.85 -3.47
N ALA A 235 13.72 -22.57 -3.94
CA ALA A 235 13.97 -21.60 -4.99
C ALA A 235 13.82 -22.25 -6.37
N GLY A 236 13.30 -21.48 -7.33
CA GLY A 236 13.18 -21.78 -8.75
C GLY A 236 11.72 -21.64 -9.17
N GLY A 237 11.28 -20.65 -9.94
CA GLY A 237 11.95 -19.75 -10.88
C GLY A 237 10.91 -19.48 -11.98
N ASP A 238 10.80 -18.22 -12.40
CA ASP A 238 10.01 -17.72 -13.54
C ASP A 238 8.52 -18.08 -13.64
N ALA A 239 7.67 -17.08 -13.39
CA ALA A 239 6.47 -16.89 -14.19
C ALA A 239 6.24 -15.39 -14.36
N LEU A 240 6.44 -14.95 -15.61
CA LEU A 240 5.94 -13.70 -16.19
C LEU A 240 4.44 -13.51 -15.93
#